data_AF-A0A9E2VV33-F1
#
_entry.id   AF-A0A9E2VV33-F1
#
_cell.length_a   1.000
_cell.length_b   1.000
_cell.length_c   1.000
_cell.angle_alpha   90.00
_cell.angle_beta   90.00
_cell.angle_gamma   90.00
#
_symmetry.space_group_name_H-M   'P 1'
#
loop_
_entity.id
_entity.type
_entity.pdbx_description
1 polymer ?
#
loop_
_entity_poly.entity_id
_entity_poly.type
_entity_poly.pdbx_seq_one_letter_code
_entity_poly.pdbx_strand_id
1 'polypeptide(L)'
;MTERAKLTFWFVALLLLIILPTLNVLPGEESWLYVSDFTLNRFGKFLSFAILALGLDLIWGYTGILSLGHGVFFGIGAYCIGMHLMLTIGTESVYGSNLPDFMVWNQVKELPFFWRPFYSFPAAVLGA
;
A
#
# COMPACT_ATOMS: atom_id res chain seq x y z
N MET A 1 20.39 22.89 4.23
CA MET A 1 19.33 23.69 4.88
C MET A 1 19.95 24.45 6.05
N THR A 2 19.81 25.77 6.11
CA THR A 2 20.40 26.59 7.18
C THR A 2 19.70 26.30 8.52
N GLU A 3 20.43 26.32 9.63
CA GLU A 3 19.88 26.01 10.97
C GLU A 3 18.66 26.88 11.33
N ARG A 4 18.69 28.15 10.92
CA ARG A 4 17.59 29.10 11.08
C ARG A 4 16.31 28.63 10.38
N ALA A 5 16.40 28.13 9.15
CA ALA A 5 15.24 27.63 8.41
C ALA A 5 14.61 26.40 9.08
N LYS A 6 15.44 25.53 9.66
CA LYS A 6 15.02 24.33 10.39
C LYS A 6 14.24 24.71 11.65
N LEU A 7 14.76 25.67 12.42
CA LEU A 7 14.09 26.22 13.60
C LEU A 7 12.77 26.91 13.24
N THR A 8 12.75 27.73 12.19
CA THR A 8 11.52 28.39 11.72
C THR A 8 10.45 27.37 11.32
N PHE A 9 10.84 26.32 10.59
CA PHE A 9 9.91 25.26 10.19
C PHE A 9 9.26 24.58 11.40
N TRP A 10 10.07 24.11 12.35
CA TRP A 10 9.56 23.42 13.55
C TRP A 10 8.71 24.33 14.42
N PHE A 11 9.09 25.61 14.55
CA PHE A 11 8.30 26.60 15.28
C PHE A 11 6.92 26.82 14.65
N VAL A 12 6.86 27.04 13.33
CA VAL A 12 5.59 27.23 12.62
C VAL A 12 4.72 25.98 12.68
N ALA A 13 5.30 24.79 12.57
CA ALA A 13 4.57 23.52 12.66
C ALA A 13 3.92 23.34 14.04
N LEU A 14 4.68 23.54 15.13
CA LEU A 14 4.16 23.48 16.49
C LEU A 14 3.06 24.52 16.74
N LEU A 15 3.28 25.74 16.26
CA LEU A 15 2.31 26.83 16.40
C LEU A 15 0.99 26.49 15.69
N LEU A 16 1.02 25.98 14.46
CA LEU A 16 -0.18 25.54 13.75
C LEU A 16 -0.92 24.41 14.47
N LEU A 17 -0.18 23.45 15.03
CA LEU A 17 -0.74 22.29 15.71
C LEU A 17 -1.47 22.68 17.00
N ILE A 18 -1.05 23.76 17.65
CA ILE A 18 -1.68 24.29 18.87
C ILE A 18 -2.81 25.29 18.54
N ILE A 19 -2.59 26.18 17.57
CA ILE A 19 -3.55 27.24 17.23
C ILE A 19 -4.84 26.66 16.66
N LEU A 20 -4.78 25.68 15.75
CA LEU A 20 -5.98 25.16 15.09
C LEU A 20 -7.00 24.53 16.07
N PRO A 21 -6.60 23.64 17.02
CA PRO A 21 -7.50 23.18 18.07
C PRO A 21 -7.97 24.29 19.01
N THR A 22 -7.10 25.26 19.30
CA THR A 22 -7.41 26.36 20.22
C THR A 22 -8.48 27.28 19.62
N LEU A 23 -8.41 27.56 18.32
CA LEU A 23 -9.41 28.33 17.58
C LEU A 23 -10.72 27.57 17.33
N ASN A 24 -10.73 26.25 17.53
CA ASN A 24 -11.95 25.45 17.52
C ASN A 24 -12.67 25.45 18.88
N VAL A 25 -11.93 25.59 20.00
CA VAL A 25 -12.51 25.47 21.35
C VAL A 25 -12.76 26.81 22.04
N LEU A 26 -11.88 27.81 21.86
CA LEU A 26 -11.95 29.07 22.63
C LEU A 26 -12.92 30.13 22.08
N PRO A 27 -12.97 30.40 20.76
CA PRO A 27 -13.91 31.38 20.23
C PRO A 27 -15.34 30.84 20.29
N GLY A 28 -16.31 31.68 20.64
CA GLY A 28 -17.72 31.33 20.45
C GLY A 28 -18.02 31.09 18.97
N GLU A 29 -18.97 30.20 18.67
CA GLU A 29 -19.29 29.73 17.31
C GLU A 29 -19.64 30.86 16.32
N GLU A 30 -20.07 32.02 16.83
CA GLU A 30 -20.41 33.24 16.09
C GLU A 30 -19.17 34.08 15.68
N SER A 31 -17.99 33.75 16.20
CA SER A 31 -16.76 34.51 16.00
C SER A 31 -16.13 34.21 14.64
N TRP A 32 -15.65 35.25 13.95
CA TRP A 32 -14.91 35.13 12.69
C TRP A 32 -13.67 34.22 12.78
N LEU A 33 -13.11 34.05 13.97
CA LEU A 33 -11.92 33.24 14.22
C LEU A 33 -12.22 31.77 14.55
N TYR A 34 -13.50 31.37 14.61
CA TYR A 34 -13.91 30.01 14.92
C TYR A 34 -13.55 29.05 13.77
N VAL A 35 -12.82 27.98 14.10
CA VAL A 35 -12.52 26.90 13.15
C VAL A 35 -13.52 25.77 13.36
N SER A 36 -14.27 25.42 12.33
CA SER A 36 -15.24 24.32 12.40
C SER A 36 -14.58 22.95 12.55
N ASP A 37 -15.27 22.03 13.22
CA ASP A 37 -14.82 20.64 13.40
C ASP A 37 -14.52 19.95 12.06
N PHE A 38 -15.30 20.27 11.03
CA PHE A 38 -15.08 19.76 9.67
C PHE A 38 -13.69 20.15 9.13
N THR A 39 -13.31 21.42 9.30
CA THR A 39 -12.01 21.93 8.85
C THR A 39 -10.88 21.31 9.64
N LEU A 40 -11.04 21.21 10.96
CA LEU A 40 -10.07 20.58 11.85
C LEU A 40 -9.85 19.09 11.51
N ASN A 41 -10.94 18.35 11.28
CA ASN A 41 -10.89 16.94 10.90
C ASN A 41 -10.23 16.75 9.52
N ARG A 42 -10.54 17.63 8.56
CA ARG A 42 -9.89 17.61 7.23
C ARG A 42 -8.39 17.88 7.33
N PHE A 43 -7.98 18.85 8.16
CA PHE A 43 -6.57 19.13 8.40
C PHE A 43 -5.84 17.92 9.00
N GLY A 44 -6.44 17.28 10.01
CA GLY A 44 -5.92 16.05 10.60
C GLY A 44 -5.74 14.93 9.56
N LYS A 45 -6.74 14.73 8.68
CA LYS A 45 -6.65 13.75 7.58
C LYS A 45 -5.50 14.05 6.62
N PHE A 46 -5.34 15.30 6.20
CA PHE A 46 -4.23 15.69 5.32
C PHE A 46 -2.87 15.53 6.00
N LEU A 47 -2.76 15.81 7.30
CA LEU A 47 -1.52 15.59 8.04
C LEU A 47 -1.15 14.10 8.10
N SER A 48 -2.14 13.21 8.31
CA SER A 48 -1.92 11.76 8.24
C SER A 48 -1.43 11.31 6.86
N PHE A 49 -2.01 11.84 5.77
CA PHE A 49 -1.51 11.56 4.42
C PHE A 49 -0.12 12.14 4.15
N ALA A 50 0.21 13.30 4.72
CA ALA A 50 1.54 13.89 4.60
C ALA A 50 2.61 13.03 5.27
N ILE A 51 2.33 12.47 6.46
CA ILE A 51 3.25 11.55 7.14
C ILE A 51 3.46 10.29 6.30
N LEU A 52 2.38 9.73 5.73
CA LEU A 52 2.47 8.58 4.83
C LEU A 52 3.33 8.89 3.59
N ALA A 53 3.12 10.05 2.96
CA ALA A 53 3.89 10.51 1.82
C ALA A 53 5.38 10.68 2.15
N LEU A 54 5.70 11.26 3.31
CA LEU A 54 7.08 11.38 3.80
C LEU A 54 7.72 9.99 4.04
N GLY A 55 6.98 9.03 4.60
CA GLY A 55 7.46 7.66 4.75
C GLY A 55 7.82 7.02 3.41
N LEU A 56 7.00 7.24 2.37
CA LEU A 56 7.26 6.76 1.02
C LEU A 56 8.48 7.48 0.39
N ASP A 57 8.62 8.78 0.60
CA ASP A 57 9.78 9.56 0.17
C ASP A 57 11.08 9.08 0.83
N LEU A 58 11.06 8.73 2.12
CA LEU A 58 12.24 8.16 2.79
C LEU A 58 12.62 6.78 2.22
N ILE A 59 11.66 5.86 2.08
CA ILE A 59 11.96 4.49 1.62
C ILE A 59 12.39 4.51 0.16
N TRP A 60 11.60 5.13 -0.71
CA TRP A 60 11.84 5.05 -2.14
C TRP A 60 12.73 6.19 -2.65
N GLY A 61 12.49 7.42 -2.19
CA GLY A 61 13.26 8.59 -2.60
C GLY A 61 14.67 8.63 -2.00
N TYR A 62 14.81 8.38 -0.70
CA TYR A 62 16.12 8.44 -0.03
C TYR A 62 16.87 7.10 -0.03
N THR A 63 16.24 5.99 0.37
CA THR A 63 16.95 4.70 0.42
C THR A 63 16.99 3.95 -0.92
N GLY A 64 16.17 4.35 -1.90
CA GLY A 64 16.11 3.71 -3.22
C GLY A 64 15.47 2.32 -3.21
N ILE A 65 14.83 1.91 -2.10
CA ILE A 65 14.20 0.61 -1.95
C ILE A 65 12.76 0.70 -2.49
N LEU A 66 12.31 -0.33 -3.21
CA LEU A 66 10.92 -0.40 -3.66
C LEU A 66 9.98 -0.42 -2.44
N SER A 67 9.06 0.53 -2.36
CA SER A 67 7.99 0.47 -1.35
C SER A 67 7.13 -0.79 -1.55
N LEU A 68 6.62 -1.36 -0.45
CA LEU A 68 5.73 -2.52 -0.46
C LEU A 68 4.59 -2.38 -1.48
N GLY A 69 4.02 -1.17 -1.60
CA GLY A 69 2.95 -0.90 -2.56
C GLY A 69 3.34 -1.15 -4.03
N HIS A 70 4.59 -0.88 -4.40
CA HIS A 70 5.12 -1.22 -5.72
C HIS A 70 5.45 -2.71 -5.83
N GLY A 71 5.94 -3.32 -4.74
CA GLY A 71 6.22 -4.75 -4.67
C GLY A 71 4.97 -5.62 -4.81
N VAL A 72 3.79 -5.15 -4.40
CA VAL A 72 2.52 -5.88 -4.55
C VAL A 72 2.19 -6.14 -6.02
N PHE A 73 2.35 -5.14 -6.90
CA PHE A 73 2.09 -5.33 -8.33
C PHE A 73 3.04 -6.34 -8.96
N PHE A 74 4.33 -6.25 -8.63
CA PHE A 74 5.32 -7.25 -9.02
C PHE A 74 4.96 -8.65 -8.48
N GLY A 75 4.53 -8.72 -7.22
CA GLY A 75 4.13 -9.96 -6.56
C GLY A 75 2.92 -10.63 -7.22
N ILE A 76 1.91 -9.86 -7.63
CA ILE A 76 0.73 -10.39 -8.34
C ILE A 76 1.16 -11.00 -9.66
N GLY A 77 1.96 -10.31 -10.45
CA GLY A 77 2.43 -10.86 -11.73
C GLY A 77 3.34 -12.07 -11.59
N ALA A 78 4.26 -12.05 -10.62
CA ALA A 78 5.07 -13.21 -10.28
C ALA A 78 4.21 -14.41 -9.85
N TYR A 79 3.11 -14.16 -9.12
CA TYR A 79 2.16 -15.20 -8.73
C TYR A 79 1.39 -15.76 -9.92
N CYS A 80 0.91 -14.91 -10.84
CA CYS A 80 0.25 -15.33 -12.08
C CYS A 80 1.14 -16.21 -12.97
N ILE A 81 2.40 -15.82 -13.16
CA ILE A 81 3.38 -16.63 -13.88
C ILE A 81 3.71 -17.91 -13.11
N GLY A 82 3.87 -17.83 -11.79
CA GLY A 82 4.11 -18.99 -10.93
C GLY A 82 2.99 -20.03 -11.03
N MET A 83 1.72 -19.60 -11.05
CA MET A 83 0.58 -20.48 -11.27
C MET A 83 0.66 -21.18 -12.63
N HIS A 84 1.00 -20.46 -13.70
CA HIS A 84 1.18 -21.04 -15.03
C HIS A 84 2.30 -22.08 -15.09
N LEU A 85 3.46 -21.76 -14.49
CA LEU A 85 4.60 -22.67 -14.44
C LEU A 85 4.25 -23.95 -13.67
N MET A 86 3.56 -23.83 -12.53
CA MET A 86 3.11 -24.98 -11.74
C MET A 86 2.14 -25.89 -12.51
N LEU A 87 1.25 -25.31 -13.33
CA LEU A 87 0.36 -26.08 -14.19
C LEU A 87 1.08 -26.72 -15.37
N THR A 88 2.17 -26.11 -15.84
CA THR A 88 2.97 -26.60 -16.98
C THR A 88 3.79 -27.84 -16.62
N ILE A 89 4.23 -27.96 -15.36
CA ILE A 89 4.94 -29.15 -14.86
C ILE A 89 4.08 -30.41 -15.06
N GLY A 90 2.77 -30.33 -14.79
CA GLY A 90 1.83 -31.43 -14.99
C GLY A 90 2.31 -32.76 -14.40
N THR A 91 2.26 -33.83 -15.21
CA THR A 91 2.63 -35.19 -14.78
C THR A 91 4.14 -35.39 -14.54
N GLU A 92 4.98 -34.41 -14.83
CA GLU A 92 6.41 -34.46 -14.50
C GLU A 92 6.68 -34.10 -13.02
N SER A 93 5.63 -33.80 -12.25
CA SER A 93 5.71 -33.50 -10.83
C SER A 93 6.00 -34.74 -9.96
N VAL A 94 6.38 -34.54 -8.69
CA VAL A 94 6.76 -35.65 -7.78
C VAL A 94 5.63 -36.67 -7.61
N TYR A 95 4.37 -36.21 -7.64
CA TYR A 95 3.18 -37.05 -7.50
C TYR A 95 2.60 -37.52 -8.84
N GLY A 96 3.18 -37.13 -9.98
CA GLY A 96 2.74 -37.53 -11.32
C GLY A 96 1.30 -37.13 -11.65
N SER A 97 0.81 -36.03 -11.05
CA SER A 97 -0.60 -35.62 -11.13
C SER A 97 -0.77 -34.37 -11.98
N ASN A 98 -1.95 -34.17 -12.57
CA ASN A 98 -2.27 -32.93 -13.30
C ASN A 98 -2.51 -31.72 -12.36
N LEU A 99 -2.44 -31.93 -11.04
CA LEU A 99 -2.54 -30.88 -10.03
C LEU A 99 -1.13 -30.51 -9.54
N PRO A 100 -0.89 -29.23 -9.20
CA PRO A 100 0.33 -28.83 -8.52
C PRO A 100 0.59 -29.64 -7.25
N ASP A 101 1.84 -29.98 -6.96
CA ASP A 101 2.20 -30.88 -5.84
C ASP A 101 1.70 -30.41 -4.47
N PHE A 102 1.65 -29.09 -4.24
CA PHE A 102 1.12 -28.55 -2.98
C PHE A 102 -0.39 -28.80 -2.82
N MET A 103 -1.14 -28.82 -3.92
CA MET A 103 -2.57 -29.15 -3.93
C MET A 103 -2.77 -30.63 -3.62
N VAL A 104 -1.92 -31.50 -4.16
CA VAL A 104 -1.93 -32.95 -3.88
C VAL A 104 -1.65 -33.22 -2.40
N TRP A 105 -0.60 -32.62 -1.85
CA TRP A 105 -0.28 -32.73 -0.42
C TRP A 105 -1.41 -32.19 0.47
N ASN A 106 -2.10 -31.13 0.04
CA ASN A 106 -3.25 -30.57 0.74
C ASN A 106 -4.57 -31.34 0.50
N GLN A 107 -4.55 -32.49 -0.17
CA GLN A 107 -5.74 -33.30 -0.47
C GLN A 107 -6.80 -32.59 -1.34
N VAL A 108 -6.38 -31.60 -2.13
CA VAL A 108 -7.25 -30.96 -3.13
C VAL A 108 -7.43 -31.92 -4.30
N LYS A 109 -8.70 -32.24 -4.61
CA LYS A 109 -9.05 -33.27 -5.59
C LYS A 109 -9.22 -32.74 -7.02
N GLU A 110 -9.49 -31.45 -7.15
CA GLU A 110 -9.77 -30.81 -8.43
C GLU A 110 -9.22 -29.40 -8.47
N LEU A 111 -8.85 -28.93 -9.67
CA LEU A 111 -8.27 -27.60 -9.82
C LEU A 111 -9.36 -26.54 -9.61
N PRO A 112 -9.15 -25.57 -8.69
CA PRO A 112 -10.09 -24.47 -8.48
C PRO A 112 -10.34 -23.69 -9.78
N PHE A 113 -11.57 -23.19 -9.95
CA PHE A 113 -11.97 -22.55 -11.20
C PHE A 113 -11.08 -21.36 -11.58
N PHE A 114 -10.60 -20.58 -10.60
CA PHE A 114 -9.77 -19.40 -10.82
C PHE A 114 -8.34 -19.74 -11.27
N TRP A 115 -7.89 -21.00 -11.12
CA TRP A 115 -6.61 -21.46 -11.65
C TRP A 115 -6.68 -21.85 -13.14
N ARG A 116 -7.88 -22.17 -13.65
CA ARG A 116 -8.07 -22.66 -15.02
C ARG A 116 -7.57 -21.69 -16.12
N PRO A 117 -7.71 -20.36 -15.99
CA PRO A 117 -7.17 -19.44 -16.99
C PRO A 117 -5.66 -19.56 -17.18
N PHE A 118 -4.92 -19.90 -16.12
CA PHE A 118 -3.45 -19.96 -16.13
C PHE A 118 -2.88 -21.19 -16.86
N TYR A 119 -3.69 -22.06 -17.44
CA TYR A 119 -3.22 -23.00 -18.47
C TYR A 119 -2.73 -22.27 -19.73
N SER A 120 -3.28 -21.08 -20.01
CA SER A 120 -2.90 -20.25 -21.13
C SER A 120 -1.76 -19.31 -20.75
N PHE A 121 -0.64 -19.39 -21.46
CA PHE A 121 0.48 -18.47 -21.27
C PHE A 121 0.06 -16.99 -21.47
N PRO A 122 -0.70 -16.62 -22.53
CA PRO A 122 -1.23 -15.27 -22.66
C PRO A 122 -2.06 -14.78 -21.45
N ALA A 123 -2.87 -15.66 -20.86
CA ALA A 123 -3.67 -15.28 -19.70
C ALA A 123 -2.79 -15.03 -18.46
N ALA A 124 -1.69 -15.77 -18.31
CA ALA A 124 -0.73 -15.57 -17.25
C ALA A 124 0.04 -14.25 -17.41
N VAL A 125 0.42 -13.89 -18.64
CA VAL A 125 1.08 -12.62 -18.96
C VAL A 125 0.14 -11.43 -18.79
N LEU A 126 -1.14 -11.55 -19.18
CA LEU A 126 -2.13 -10.48 -18.97
C LEU A 126 -2.45 -10.23 -17.49
N GLY A 127 -2.25 -11.24 -16.64
CA GLY A 127 -2.39 -11.11 -15.19
C GLY A 127 -1.15 -10.53 -14.49
N ALA A 128 -0.03 -10.36 -15.20
CA ALA A 128 1.24 -9.89 -14.68
C ALA A 128 1.56 -8.44 -15.06
#